data_AF-A0A355S4Q8-F1
#
_entry.id   AF-A0A355S4Q8-F1
#
_cell.length_a   1.000
_cell.length_b   1.000
_cell.length_c   1.000
_cell.angle_alpha   90.00
_cell.angle_beta   90.00
_cell.angle_gamma   90.00
#
_symmetry.space_group_name_H-M   'P 1'
#
loop_
_entity.id
_entity.type
_entity.pdbx_description
1 polymer ?
#
loop_
_entity_poly.entity_id
_entity_poly.type
_entity_poly.pdbx_seq_one_letter_code
_entity_poly.pdbx_strand_id
1 'polypeptide(L)'
;MSIKIDQEMLRGVVEKVMADLGRPVSQPGVSATAKAPVSPASGGDCGCHSGPKAGAGHFGVFNCVNTAANAAQDSYLQLKSLGLEGRSKVIEIVKGICSANTESWGAFELEETGIGRLDHKIAKLAIMDKVPGVEWLRPYALSGDDGITLEEYAPFGVVGAILPVTHSVPTLTGNVINMVAAGNAVVFNPHPGGAKSAAMAAREYNRAIASELGIENLICVIENPTLETFEQISKHDLIAIMVITGGPAVVKAAMTSGKRAICAGPGNPVVVVDETADLAAAARSVIEGASFDNNLLCIGEKAVFVVEAVFAEFMT
;
A
#
# COMPACT_ATOMS: atom_id res chain seq x y z
N MET A 1 -15.46 -38.47 -29.03
CA MET A 1 -15.91 -39.27 -27.87
C MET A 1 -15.94 -38.36 -26.65
N SER A 2 -17.12 -37.88 -26.25
CA SER A 2 -17.27 -37.04 -25.06
C SER A 2 -17.29 -37.94 -23.83
N ILE A 3 -16.26 -37.89 -23.00
CA ILE A 3 -16.25 -38.57 -21.70
C ILE A 3 -17.30 -37.87 -20.83
N LYS A 4 -18.44 -38.53 -20.59
CA LYS A 4 -19.41 -38.09 -19.59
C LYS A 4 -18.82 -38.43 -18.22
N ILE A 5 -18.28 -37.43 -17.54
CA ILE A 5 -17.81 -37.58 -16.16
C ILE A 5 -19.06 -37.65 -15.28
N ASP A 6 -19.29 -38.83 -14.71
CA ASP A 6 -20.37 -39.10 -13.78
C ASP A 6 -20.02 -38.51 -12.39
N GLN A 7 -21.02 -37.92 -11.74
CA GLN A 7 -20.91 -37.36 -10.38
C GLN A 7 -20.46 -38.43 -9.36
N GLU A 8 -20.87 -39.69 -9.56
CA GLU A 8 -20.41 -40.80 -8.72
C GLU A 8 -18.91 -41.10 -8.92
N MET A 9 -18.42 -41.02 -10.16
CA MET A 9 -16.99 -41.21 -10.46
C MET A 9 -16.14 -40.10 -9.84
N LEU A 10 -16.59 -38.84 -9.95
CA LEU A 10 -15.95 -37.69 -9.30
C LEU A 10 -15.87 -37.87 -7.79
N ARG A 11 -16.95 -38.33 -7.16
CA ARG A 11 -17.01 -38.57 -5.73
C ARG A 11 -16.07 -39.69 -5.28
N GLY A 12 -16.00 -40.80 -6.04
CA GLY A 12 -15.08 -41.90 -5.77
C GLY A 12 -13.60 -41.49 -5.87
N VAL A 13 -13.26 -40.62 -6.83
CA VAL A 13 -11.88 -40.07 -6.95
C VAL A 13 -11.55 -39.18 -5.75
N VAL A 14 -12.47 -38.31 -5.34
CA VAL A 14 -12.27 -37.42 -4.18
C VAL A 14 -12.12 -38.22 -2.90
N GLU A 15 -12.96 -39.23 -2.66
CA GLU A 15 -12.85 -40.08 -1.46
C GLU A 15 -11.51 -40.82 -1.40
N LYS A 16 -11.02 -41.31 -2.55
CA LYS A 16 -9.72 -41.98 -2.64
C LYS A 16 -8.54 -41.03 -2.35
N VAL A 17 -8.57 -39.82 -2.92
CA VAL A 17 -7.54 -38.79 -2.66
C VAL A 17 -7.56 -38.34 -1.20
N MET A 18 -8.74 -38.20 -0.59
CA MET A 18 -8.87 -37.79 0.82
C MET A 18 -8.44 -38.89 1.79
N ALA A 19 -8.64 -40.16 1.43
CA ALA A 19 -8.12 -41.32 2.17
C ALA A 19 -6.59 -41.37 2.12
N ASP A 20 -5.99 -41.15 0.95
CA ASP A 20 -4.52 -41.10 0.78
C ASP A 20 -3.88 -39.93 1.55
N LEU A 21 -4.65 -38.86 1.81
CA LEU A 21 -4.21 -37.67 2.57
C LEU A 21 -4.53 -37.74 4.07
N GLY A 22 -5.11 -38.85 4.57
CA GLY A 22 -5.34 -39.08 6.00
C GLY A 22 -6.32 -38.11 6.68
N ARG A 23 -7.32 -37.58 5.96
CA ARG A 23 -8.33 -36.65 6.52
C ARG A 23 -9.75 -37.20 6.39
N PRO A 24 -10.58 -37.20 7.47
CA PRO A 24 -11.96 -37.65 7.37
C PRO A 24 -12.86 -36.63 6.64
N VAL A 25 -13.75 -37.14 5.79
CA VAL A 25 -14.73 -36.35 5.01
C VAL A 25 -16.00 -36.13 5.85
N SER A 26 -16.37 -34.87 6.12
CA SER A 26 -17.61 -34.50 6.81
C SER A 26 -18.77 -34.30 5.82
N GLN A 27 -19.97 -34.78 6.19
CA GLN A 27 -21.20 -34.65 5.38
C GLN A 27 -21.89 -33.29 5.56
N PRO A 28 -22.69 -32.81 4.58
CA PRO A 28 -23.32 -31.49 4.62
C PRO A 28 -24.74 -31.54 5.23
N GLY A 29 -25.03 -30.56 6.10
CA GLY A 29 -26.34 -30.40 6.73
C GLY A 29 -26.78 -28.95 6.90
N VAL A 30 -27.79 -28.58 6.10
CA VAL A 30 -28.91 -27.64 6.35
C VAL A 30 -28.66 -26.12 6.33
N SER A 31 -29.39 -25.49 5.39
CA SER A 31 -29.57 -24.05 5.16
C SER A 31 -30.47 -23.38 6.21
N ALA A 32 -30.15 -22.13 6.60
CA ALA A 32 -31.10 -21.20 7.20
C ALA A 32 -30.76 -19.73 6.87
N THR A 33 -31.53 -19.17 5.93
CA THR A 33 -32.13 -17.82 5.87
C THR A 33 -31.33 -16.58 6.31
N ALA A 34 -31.27 -15.63 5.38
CA ALA A 34 -30.85 -14.24 5.56
C ALA A 34 -31.62 -13.47 6.65
N LYS A 35 -30.89 -12.70 7.45
CA LYS A 35 -31.40 -11.56 8.22
C LYS A 35 -30.34 -10.44 8.26
N ALA A 36 -30.73 -9.25 7.80
CA ALA A 36 -30.26 -7.96 8.31
C ALA A 36 -31.39 -7.40 9.21
N PRO A 37 -31.17 -6.40 10.09
CA PRO A 37 -29.96 -5.59 10.31
C PRO A 37 -29.39 -5.76 11.74
N VAL A 38 -28.12 -5.41 11.94
CA VAL A 38 -27.52 -5.32 13.28
C VAL A 38 -27.14 -3.86 13.55
N SER A 39 -27.69 -3.34 14.63
CA SER A 39 -27.40 -2.07 15.31
C SER A 39 -25.91 -1.96 15.72
N PRO A 40 -25.42 -0.77 16.12
CA PRO A 40 -23.99 -0.45 16.05
C PRO A 40 -23.19 -1.35 17.00
N ALA A 41 -22.15 -1.98 16.46
CA ALA A 41 -21.21 -2.76 17.23
C ALA A 41 -20.50 -1.83 18.23
N SER A 42 -20.57 -2.23 19.50
CA SER A 42 -19.75 -1.71 20.58
C SER A 42 -18.28 -1.80 20.20
N GLY A 43 -17.62 -0.64 20.07
CA GLY A 43 -16.20 -0.55 19.78
C GLY A 43 -15.37 -1.34 20.78
N GLY A 44 -14.41 -2.12 20.28
CA GLY A 44 -13.36 -2.69 21.10
C GLY A 44 -12.66 -1.55 21.83
N ASP A 45 -12.76 -1.58 23.16
CA ASP A 45 -12.26 -0.56 24.07
C ASP A 45 -10.74 -0.45 23.90
N CYS A 46 -10.26 0.59 23.19
CA CYS A 46 -8.90 1.02 23.40
C CYS A 46 -8.82 1.52 24.85
N GLY A 47 -7.75 1.20 25.58
CA GLY A 47 -7.53 1.67 26.97
C GLY A 47 -7.25 3.18 27.07
N CYS A 48 -7.98 3.97 26.30
CA CYS A 48 -7.79 5.38 25.99
C CYS A 48 -8.87 6.23 26.69
N HIS A 49 -9.14 5.98 27.98
CA HIS A 49 -10.16 6.72 28.72
C HIS A 49 -9.61 8.01 29.38
N SER A 50 -10.10 9.13 28.85
CA SER A 50 -10.46 10.41 29.52
C SER A 50 -9.40 11.27 30.24
N GLY A 51 -9.07 12.41 29.60
CA GLY A 51 -8.47 13.64 30.14
C GLY A 51 -8.45 14.77 29.08
N PRO A 52 -8.54 16.06 29.43
CA PRO A 52 -9.16 17.12 28.61
C PRO A 52 -8.41 17.41 27.30
N LYS A 53 -9.10 17.35 26.14
CA LYS A 53 -8.56 17.59 24.78
C LYS A 53 -7.25 16.84 24.44
N ALA A 54 -7.03 15.66 25.01
CA ALA A 54 -5.94 14.76 24.64
C ALA A 54 -6.43 13.76 23.58
N GLY A 55 -6.25 14.06 22.29
CA GLY A 55 -6.66 13.12 21.24
C GLY A 55 -6.65 13.64 19.80
N ALA A 56 -6.45 14.95 19.59
CA ALA A 56 -6.13 15.47 18.27
C ALA A 56 -4.68 15.10 17.96
N GLY A 57 -4.45 14.28 16.94
CA GLY A 57 -3.10 13.99 16.46
C GLY A 57 -2.39 15.30 16.13
N HIS A 58 -1.09 15.38 16.39
CA HIS A 58 -0.34 16.60 16.08
C HIS A 58 0.02 16.60 14.59
N PHE A 59 -0.88 17.16 13.76
CA PHE A 59 -0.79 17.15 12.29
C PHE A 59 -0.63 15.74 11.73
N GLY A 60 -1.59 14.86 12.03
CA GLY A 60 -1.63 13.50 11.48
C GLY A 60 -0.84 12.43 12.24
N VAL A 61 -0.15 12.76 13.34
CA VAL A 61 0.59 11.76 14.12
C VAL A 61 -0.23 11.32 15.32
N PHE A 62 -0.49 10.02 15.44
CA PHE A 62 -1.38 9.42 16.43
C PHE A 62 -0.74 8.23 17.16
N ASN A 63 -1.22 7.96 18.37
CA ASN A 63 -0.87 6.77 19.15
C ASN A 63 -2.03 5.75 19.25
N CYS A 64 -3.20 6.09 18.74
CA CYS A 64 -4.39 5.25 18.79
C CYS A 64 -5.02 5.13 17.40
N VAL A 65 -5.33 3.90 17.00
CA VAL A 65 -5.93 3.60 15.69
C VAL A 65 -7.33 4.20 15.57
N ASN A 66 -8.14 4.12 16.62
CA ASN A 66 -9.51 4.65 16.58
C ASN A 66 -9.53 6.16 16.38
N THR A 67 -8.68 6.92 17.07
CA THR A 67 -8.62 8.37 16.89
C THR A 67 -8.06 8.75 15.52
N ALA A 68 -7.04 8.03 15.04
CA ALA A 68 -6.50 8.21 13.69
C ALA A 68 -7.56 7.94 12.60
N ALA A 69 -8.35 6.88 12.75
CA ALA A 69 -9.38 6.50 11.78
C ALA A 69 -10.55 7.49 11.76
N ASN A 70 -10.99 7.99 12.92
CA ASN A 70 -12.01 9.03 13.00
C ASN A 70 -11.51 10.35 12.37
N ALA A 71 -10.28 10.78 12.69
CA ALA A 71 -9.70 11.99 12.11
C ALA A 71 -9.51 11.89 10.58
N ALA A 72 -9.11 10.71 10.09
CA ALA A 72 -9.01 10.44 8.65
C ALA A 72 -10.40 10.45 7.99
N GLN A 73 -11.44 9.92 8.65
CA GLN A 73 -12.80 9.95 8.14
C GLN A 73 -13.33 11.39 8.00
N ASP A 74 -13.09 12.24 9.00
CA ASP A 74 -13.46 13.66 8.93
C ASP A 74 -12.70 14.38 7.80
N SER A 75 -11.40 14.12 7.69
CA SER A 75 -10.55 14.70 6.64
C SER A 75 -10.93 14.20 5.24
N TYR A 76 -11.39 12.95 5.10
CA TYR A 76 -11.97 12.43 3.86
C TYR A 76 -13.23 13.21 3.46
N LEU A 77 -14.14 13.49 4.41
CA LEU A 77 -15.34 14.28 4.13
C LEU A 77 -15.01 15.72 3.74
N GLN A 78 -14.00 16.32 4.37
CA GLN A 78 -13.49 17.64 3.99
C GLN A 78 -12.86 17.63 2.59
N LEU A 79 -12.00 16.66 2.27
CA LEU A 79 -11.41 16.56 0.93
C LEU A 79 -12.49 16.35 -0.14
N LYS A 80 -13.52 15.56 0.17
CA LYS A 80 -14.65 15.31 -0.73
C LYS A 80 -15.38 16.60 -1.11
N SER A 81 -15.54 17.55 -0.19
CA SER A 81 -16.23 18.82 -0.50
C SER A 81 -15.40 19.76 -1.38
N LEU A 82 -14.07 19.62 -1.38
CA LEU A 82 -13.17 20.43 -2.22
C LEU A 82 -13.01 19.91 -3.66
N GLY A 83 -13.54 18.72 -3.98
CA GLY A 83 -13.52 18.17 -5.34
C GLY A 83 -12.12 17.92 -5.90
N LEU A 84 -11.98 17.93 -7.24
CA LEU A 84 -10.70 17.66 -7.91
C LEU A 84 -9.66 18.77 -7.70
N GLU A 85 -10.09 20.02 -7.52
CA GLU A 85 -9.19 21.15 -7.26
C GLU A 85 -8.49 21.00 -5.91
N GLY A 86 -9.23 20.66 -4.85
CA GLY A 86 -8.65 20.38 -3.54
C GLY A 86 -7.65 19.22 -3.58
N ARG A 87 -8.00 18.13 -4.29
CA ARG A 87 -7.08 16.98 -4.47
C ARG A 87 -5.79 17.39 -5.20
N SER A 88 -5.92 18.17 -6.27
CA SER A 88 -4.78 18.68 -7.03
C SER A 88 -3.88 19.56 -6.17
N LYS A 89 -4.47 20.43 -5.33
CA LYS A 89 -3.70 21.30 -4.43
C LYS A 89 -2.95 20.52 -3.37
N VAL A 90 -3.54 19.48 -2.79
CA VAL A 90 -2.82 18.58 -1.87
C VAL A 90 -1.64 17.92 -2.57
N ILE A 91 -1.83 17.40 -3.79
CA ILE A 91 -0.76 16.75 -4.55
C ILE A 91 0.39 17.73 -4.84
N GLU A 92 0.07 18.96 -5.23
CA GLU A 92 1.06 20.03 -5.44
C GLU A 92 1.89 20.28 -4.17
N ILE A 93 1.23 20.41 -3.01
CA ILE A 93 1.88 20.61 -1.71
C ILE A 93 2.81 19.43 -1.39
N VAL A 94 2.31 18.20 -1.51
CA VAL A 94 3.08 16.98 -1.18
C VAL A 94 4.30 16.85 -2.09
N LYS A 95 4.14 17.02 -3.41
CA LYS A 95 5.26 16.97 -4.36
C LYS A 95 6.27 18.09 -4.12
N GLY A 96 5.80 19.31 -3.84
CA GLY A 96 6.65 20.46 -3.56
C GLY A 96 7.50 20.27 -2.30
N ILE A 97 6.87 19.86 -1.20
CA ILE A 97 7.57 19.61 0.07
C ILE A 97 8.55 18.45 -0.07
N CYS A 98 8.16 17.34 -0.71
CA CYS A 98 9.06 16.22 -0.92
C CYS A 98 10.30 16.63 -1.72
N SER A 99 10.11 17.37 -2.81
CA SER A 99 11.19 17.83 -3.68
C SER A 99 12.15 18.78 -2.95
N ALA A 100 11.62 19.65 -2.08
CA ALA A 100 12.42 20.57 -1.28
C ALA A 100 13.23 19.90 -0.16
N ASN A 101 12.88 18.66 0.24
CA ASN A 101 13.45 17.99 1.41
C ASN A 101 14.15 16.65 1.08
N THR A 102 14.40 16.34 -0.19
CA THR A 102 14.97 15.04 -0.60
C THR A 102 16.26 14.67 0.14
N GLU A 103 17.18 15.63 0.30
CA GLU A 103 18.45 15.43 1.00
C GLU A 103 18.28 15.17 2.51
N SER A 104 17.56 16.08 3.20
CA SER A 104 17.37 16.01 4.66
C SER A 104 16.57 14.78 5.07
N TRP A 105 15.51 14.46 4.33
CA TRP A 105 14.67 13.29 4.61
C TRP A 105 15.34 11.99 4.21
N GLY A 106 16.12 11.97 3.13
CA GLY A 106 16.92 10.80 2.75
C GLY A 106 17.97 10.45 3.81
N ALA A 107 18.65 11.47 4.36
CA ALA A 107 19.58 11.30 5.47
C ALA A 107 18.89 10.81 6.75
N PHE A 108 17.77 11.43 7.11
CA PHE A 108 17.00 11.03 8.30
C PHE A 108 16.49 9.58 8.19
N GLU A 109 15.95 9.18 7.03
CA GLU A 109 15.50 7.81 6.81
C GLU A 109 16.66 6.82 6.84
N LEU A 110 17.85 7.18 6.34
CA LEU A 110 19.03 6.32 6.45
C LEU A 110 19.45 6.13 7.90
N GLU A 111 19.51 7.22 8.66
CA GLU A 111 19.89 7.21 10.07
C GLU A 111 18.93 6.35 10.89
N GLU A 112 17.62 6.49 10.68
CA GLU A 112 16.62 5.70 11.41
C GLU A 112 16.65 4.22 11.02
N THR A 113 16.68 3.93 9.71
CA THR A 113 16.50 2.56 9.21
C THR A 113 17.79 1.73 9.25
N GLY A 114 18.96 2.37 9.19
CA GLY A 114 20.27 1.71 9.15
C GLY A 114 20.55 0.89 7.89
N ILE A 115 19.69 0.98 6.87
CA ILE A 115 19.79 0.18 5.64
C ILE A 115 19.74 1.08 4.39
N GLY A 116 20.45 0.66 3.34
CA GLY A 116 20.46 1.33 2.04
C GLY A 116 21.65 2.28 1.87
N ARG A 117 21.55 3.19 0.90
CA ARG A 117 22.59 4.17 0.54
C ARG A 117 22.01 5.58 0.46
N LEU A 118 22.74 6.59 0.95
CA LEU A 118 22.21 7.95 1.08
C LEU A 118 21.77 8.56 -0.26
N ASP A 119 22.66 8.59 -1.24
CA ASP A 119 22.39 9.10 -2.57
C ASP A 119 21.21 8.39 -3.26
N HIS A 120 21.08 7.08 -3.06
CA HIS A 120 19.94 6.31 -3.56
C HIS A 120 18.63 6.61 -2.80
N LYS A 121 18.67 6.87 -1.49
CA LYS A 121 17.51 7.37 -0.73
C LYS A 121 17.04 8.73 -1.23
N ILE A 122 17.97 9.64 -1.51
CA ILE A 122 17.67 10.95 -2.11
C ILE A 122 17.05 10.77 -3.50
N ALA A 123 17.63 9.91 -4.34
CA ALA A 123 17.13 9.63 -5.68
C ALA A 123 15.70 9.05 -5.68
N LYS A 124 15.37 8.16 -4.72
CA LYS A 124 14.00 7.63 -4.56
C LYS A 124 12.99 8.74 -4.22
N LEU A 125 13.37 9.74 -3.43
CA LEU A 125 12.49 10.87 -3.11
C LEU A 125 12.37 11.83 -4.30
N ALA A 126 13.45 12.05 -5.05
CA ALA A 126 13.48 12.95 -6.20
C ALA A 126 12.53 12.52 -7.33
N ILE A 127 12.17 11.24 -7.43
CA ILE A 127 11.21 10.76 -8.44
C ILE A 127 9.74 10.89 -8.02
N MET A 128 9.44 11.40 -6.82
CA MET A 128 8.04 11.53 -6.35
C MET A 128 7.21 12.49 -7.20
N ASP A 129 7.84 13.46 -7.87
CA ASP A 129 7.15 14.33 -8.83
C ASP A 129 6.58 13.57 -10.04
N LYS A 130 7.18 12.42 -10.38
CA LYS A 130 6.71 11.54 -11.47
C LYS A 130 5.53 10.66 -11.09
N VAL A 131 5.13 10.64 -9.81
CA VAL A 131 3.95 9.88 -9.38
C VAL A 131 2.71 10.59 -9.92
N PRO A 132 1.85 9.89 -10.67
CA PRO A 132 0.69 10.51 -11.31
C PRO A 132 -0.37 10.93 -10.29
N GLY A 133 -0.99 12.07 -10.53
CA GLY A 133 -2.06 12.63 -9.72
C GLY A 133 -3.46 12.40 -10.31
N VAL A 134 -4.28 13.44 -10.26
CA VAL A 134 -5.67 13.41 -10.75
C VAL A 134 -5.77 13.19 -12.26
N GLU A 135 -4.69 13.42 -13.02
CA GLU A 135 -4.64 13.24 -14.47
C GLU A 135 -4.84 11.78 -14.93
N TRP A 136 -4.70 10.82 -14.01
CA TRP A 136 -5.02 9.41 -14.24
C TRP A 136 -6.49 9.05 -14.05
N LEU A 137 -7.30 9.92 -13.45
CA LEU A 137 -8.72 9.67 -13.20
C LEU A 137 -9.59 10.13 -14.37
N ARG A 138 -9.25 9.68 -15.58
CA ARG A 138 -10.00 10.03 -16.78
C ARG A 138 -11.31 9.23 -16.82
N PRO A 139 -12.48 9.90 -16.90
CA PRO A 139 -13.73 9.20 -17.04
C PRO A 139 -13.81 8.53 -18.42
N TYR A 140 -14.47 7.38 -18.48
CA TYR A 140 -14.82 6.73 -19.74
C TYR A 140 -16.29 7.03 -20.06
N ALA A 141 -16.56 7.45 -21.30
CA ALA A 141 -17.91 7.79 -21.75
C ALA A 141 -18.24 7.05 -23.04
N LEU A 142 -19.42 6.43 -23.07
CA LEU A 142 -19.97 5.78 -24.26
C LEU A 142 -21.33 6.40 -24.60
N SER A 143 -21.48 6.87 -25.84
CA SER A 143 -22.74 7.41 -26.36
C SER A 143 -23.29 6.54 -27.49
N GLY A 144 -24.59 6.29 -27.50
CA GLY A 144 -25.27 5.55 -28.57
C GLY A 144 -26.79 5.70 -28.53
N ASP A 145 -27.49 4.79 -29.20
CA ASP A 145 -28.96 4.79 -29.31
C ASP A 145 -29.66 4.71 -27.94
N ASP A 146 -29.00 4.10 -26.95
CA ASP A 146 -29.49 3.95 -25.58
C ASP A 146 -29.06 5.10 -24.64
N GLY A 147 -28.51 6.19 -25.18
CA GLY A 147 -28.11 7.37 -24.42
C GLY A 147 -26.60 7.43 -24.12
N ILE A 148 -26.25 7.88 -22.91
CA ILE A 148 -24.85 8.08 -22.49
C ILE A 148 -24.59 7.28 -21.22
N THR A 149 -23.53 6.47 -21.22
CA THR A 149 -22.97 5.82 -20.03
C THR A 149 -21.66 6.50 -19.66
N LEU A 150 -21.48 6.78 -18.37
CA LEU A 150 -20.27 7.37 -17.80
C LEU A 150 -19.73 6.43 -16.72
N GLU A 151 -18.46 6.07 -16.84
CA GLU A 151 -17.71 5.33 -15.83
C GLU A 151 -16.65 6.24 -15.22
N GLU A 152 -16.70 6.41 -13.90
CA GLU A 152 -15.78 7.26 -13.14
C GLU A 152 -15.11 6.48 -12.00
N TYR A 153 -13.94 6.97 -11.61
CA TYR A 153 -13.21 6.45 -10.46
C TYR A 153 -13.65 7.16 -9.18
N ALA A 154 -14.48 6.49 -8.38
CA ALA A 154 -14.96 7.01 -7.10
C ALA A 154 -14.00 6.66 -5.93
N PRO A 155 -13.89 7.52 -4.89
CA PRO A 155 -13.10 7.21 -3.70
C PRO A 155 -13.63 6.00 -2.94
N PHE A 156 -12.73 5.27 -2.28
CA PHE A 156 -13.08 4.23 -1.31
C PHE A 156 -13.46 4.80 0.06
N GLY A 157 -12.85 5.94 0.46
CA GLY A 157 -13.02 6.55 1.79
C GLY A 157 -11.67 6.62 2.53
N VAL A 158 -11.57 5.97 3.68
CA VAL A 158 -10.29 5.85 4.41
C VAL A 158 -9.55 4.59 3.99
N VAL A 159 -8.30 4.75 3.58
CA VAL A 159 -7.39 3.66 3.22
C VAL A 159 -6.48 3.33 4.40
N GLY A 160 -6.36 2.05 4.76
CA GLY A 160 -5.36 1.58 5.71
C GLY A 160 -4.11 1.13 4.96
N ALA A 161 -2.95 1.70 5.25
CA ALA A 161 -1.74 1.45 4.47
C ALA A 161 -0.56 1.00 5.35
N ILE A 162 0.20 0.02 4.88
CA ILE A 162 1.41 -0.49 5.56
C ILE A 162 2.64 -0.06 4.79
N LEU A 163 3.62 0.51 5.50
CA LEU A 163 4.88 0.99 4.92
C LEU A 163 6.04 0.03 5.23
N PRO A 164 6.92 -0.25 4.25
CA PRO A 164 8.09 -1.07 4.46
C PRO A 164 9.20 -0.27 5.16
N VAL A 165 10.14 -0.97 5.80
CA VAL A 165 11.36 -0.33 6.34
C VAL A 165 12.33 0.12 5.26
N THR A 166 12.28 -0.50 4.08
CA THR A 166 13.21 -0.22 2.99
C THR A 166 13.00 1.20 2.45
N HIS A 167 11.74 1.59 2.24
CA HIS A 167 11.32 2.86 1.65
C HIS A 167 10.17 3.47 2.46
N SER A 168 10.45 4.05 3.62
CA SER A 168 9.39 4.58 4.49
C SER A 168 8.74 5.84 3.90
N VAL A 169 9.53 6.89 3.69
CA VAL A 169 9.04 8.19 3.19
C VAL A 169 8.66 8.15 1.71
N PRO A 170 9.42 7.49 0.79
CA PRO A 170 9.02 7.39 -0.61
C PRO A 170 7.68 6.66 -0.78
N THR A 171 7.46 5.54 -0.06
CA THR A 171 6.20 4.79 -0.17
C THR A 171 5.04 5.59 0.42
N LEU A 172 5.24 6.26 1.56
CA LEU A 172 4.24 7.17 2.12
C LEU A 172 3.85 8.25 1.11
N THR A 173 4.84 8.92 0.54
CA THR A 173 4.63 10.04 -0.39
C THR A 173 3.90 9.61 -1.66
N GLY A 174 4.36 8.53 -2.31
CA GLY A 174 3.71 7.99 -3.51
C GLY A 174 2.28 7.51 -3.23
N ASN A 175 2.05 6.87 -2.08
CA ASN A 175 0.72 6.45 -1.66
C ASN A 175 -0.19 7.66 -1.41
N VAL A 176 0.28 8.69 -0.71
CA VAL A 176 -0.49 9.91 -0.49
C VAL A 176 -0.89 10.55 -1.81
N ILE A 177 0.04 10.72 -2.77
CA ILE A 177 -0.26 11.32 -4.08
C ILE A 177 -1.39 10.55 -4.79
N ASN A 178 -1.25 9.23 -4.94
CA ASN A 178 -2.22 8.41 -5.66
C ASN A 178 -3.57 8.28 -4.91
N MET A 179 -3.53 8.09 -3.58
CA MET A 179 -4.74 7.89 -2.78
C MET A 179 -5.55 9.18 -2.65
N VAL A 180 -4.89 10.32 -2.47
CA VAL A 180 -5.54 11.64 -2.45
C VAL A 180 -6.04 12.03 -3.82
N ALA A 181 -5.32 11.72 -4.91
CA ALA A 181 -5.83 11.90 -6.27
C ALA A 181 -7.19 11.20 -6.42
N ALA A 182 -7.28 9.94 -5.99
CA ALA A 182 -8.51 9.16 -5.95
C ALA A 182 -9.52 9.62 -4.88
N GLY A 183 -9.22 10.66 -4.10
CA GLY A 183 -10.13 11.31 -3.14
C GLY A 183 -10.22 10.65 -1.78
N ASN A 184 -9.20 9.90 -1.37
CA ASN A 184 -9.16 9.16 -0.11
C ASN A 184 -8.34 9.89 0.96
N ALA A 185 -8.67 9.64 2.23
CA ALA A 185 -7.77 9.88 3.36
C ALA A 185 -7.03 8.57 3.71
N VAL A 186 -5.93 8.66 4.45
CA VAL A 186 -5.07 7.48 4.70
C VAL A 186 -4.66 7.37 6.16
N VAL A 187 -4.70 6.15 6.70
CA VAL A 187 -4.11 5.76 7.99
C VAL A 187 -2.96 4.80 7.74
N PHE A 188 -1.74 5.24 8.03
CA PHE A 188 -0.53 4.47 7.88
C PHE A 188 -0.12 3.75 9.17
N ASN A 189 0.26 2.49 9.04
CA ASN A 189 0.99 1.74 10.04
C ASN A 189 2.37 1.38 9.49
N PRO A 190 3.40 2.19 9.79
CA PRO A 190 4.73 1.96 9.25
C PRO A 190 5.42 0.74 9.90
N HIS A 191 6.48 0.25 9.25
CA HIS A 191 7.41 -0.61 9.95
C HIS A 191 8.07 0.16 11.12
N PRO A 192 8.25 -0.44 12.31
CA PRO A 192 8.82 0.26 13.47
C PRO A 192 10.16 0.97 13.21
N GLY A 193 11.04 0.33 12.44
CA GLY A 193 12.35 0.91 12.06
C GLY A 193 12.32 2.08 11.07
N GLY A 194 11.15 2.52 10.59
CA GLY A 194 10.99 3.69 9.73
C GLY A 194 9.82 4.59 10.15
N ALA A 195 9.31 4.40 11.37
CA ALA A 195 8.08 5.03 11.83
C ALA A 195 8.25 6.53 12.08
N LYS A 196 9.40 6.97 12.59
CA LYS A 196 9.68 8.39 12.83
C LYS A 196 9.82 9.13 11.51
N SER A 197 10.44 8.51 10.49
CA SER A 197 10.56 9.10 9.15
C SER A 197 9.18 9.30 8.53
N ALA A 198 8.29 8.30 8.63
CA ALA A 198 6.91 8.42 8.16
C ALA A 198 6.14 9.51 8.92
N ALA A 199 6.25 9.54 10.26
CA ALA A 199 5.57 10.53 11.10
C ALA A 199 6.07 11.96 10.83
N MET A 200 7.37 12.14 10.61
CA MET A 200 7.97 13.41 10.23
C MET A 200 7.39 13.92 8.90
N ALA A 201 7.40 13.08 7.85
CA ALA A 201 6.89 13.49 6.54
C ALA A 201 5.38 13.80 6.59
N ALA A 202 4.58 12.96 7.25
CA ALA A 202 3.15 13.19 7.42
C ALA A 202 2.85 14.51 8.16
N ARG A 203 3.62 14.82 9.21
CA ARG A 203 3.48 16.06 9.97
C ARG A 203 3.73 17.29 9.12
N GLU A 204 4.81 17.29 8.33
CA GLU A 204 5.14 18.41 7.45
C GLU A 204 4.09 18.59 6.34
N TYR A 205 3.64 17.50 5.71
CA TYR A 205 2.58 17.57 4.72
C TYR A 205 1.27 18.10 5.31
N ASN A 206 0.78 17.53 6.42
CA ASN A 206 -0.46 17.98 7.04
C ASN A 206 -0.39 19.43 7.53
N ARG A 207 0.76 19.90 8.01
CA ARG A 207 0.92 21.31 8.40
C ARG A 207 0.65 22.26 7.22
N ALA A 208 1.22 21.95 6.06
CA ALA A 208 1.00 22.75 4.85
C ALA A 208 -0.42 22.61 4.30
N ILE A 209 -0.96 21.38 4.28
CA ILE A 209 -2.35 21.13 3.87
C ILE A 209 -3.33 21.87 4.79
N ALA A 210 -3.11 21.87 6.10
CA ALA A 210 -3.94 22.59 7.05
C ALA A 210 -3.88 24.12 6.82
N SER A 211 -2.70 24.65 6.52
CA SER A 211 -2.50 26.08 6.23
C SER A 211 -3.23 26.54 4.97
N GLU A 212 -3.25 25.71 3.92
CA GLU A 212 -3.80 26.08 2.61
C GLU A 212 -5.29 25.70 2.45
N LEU A 213 -5.69 24.57 3.04
CA LEU A 213 -6.99 23.93 2.79
C LEU A 213 -7.81 23.70 4.06
N GLY A 214 -7.25 23.92 5.25
CA GLY A 214 -7.94 23.70 6.52
C GLY A 214 -8.12 22.24 6.93
N ILE A 215 -7.45 21.30 6.24
CA ILE A 215 -7.52 19.86 6.54
C ILE A 215 -6.30 19.44 7.35
N GLU A 216 -6.50 19.04 8.60
CA GLU A 216 -5.39 18.80 9.55
C GLU A 216 -4.85 17.37 9.52
N ASN A 217 -5.68 16.37 9.18
CA ASN A 217 -5.36 14.96 9.40
C ASN A 217 -5.70 14.10 8.17
N LEU A 218 -5.37 14.61 6.97
CA LEU A 218 -5.58 13.85 5.74
C LEU A 218 -4.64 12.63 5.66
N ILE A 219 -3.45 12.77 6.25
CA ILE A 219 -2.39 11.77 6.28
C ILE A 219 -2.17 11.35 7.74
N CYS A 220 -2.80 10.28 8.19
CA CYS A 220 -2.64 9.80 9.57
C CYS A 220 -1.53 8.74 9.64
N VAL A 221 -0.67 8.80 10.66
CA VAL A 221 0.40 7.82 10.93
C VAL A 221 0.32 7.37 12.39
N ILE A 222 0.43 6.06 12.61
CA ILE A 222 0.65 5.49 13.95
C ILE A 222 2.14 5.60 14.29
N GLU A 223 2.48 6.43 15.29
CA GLU A 223 3.86 6.74 15.67
C GLU A 223 4.59 5.53 16.27
N ASN A 224 3.86 4.72 17.04
CA ASN A 224 4.36 3.52 17.71
C ASN A 224 3.67 2.28 17.13
N PRO A 225 4.02 1.87 15.89
CA PRO A 225 3.33 0.79 15.21
C PRO A 225 3.66 -0.57 15.84
N THR A 226 2.65 -1.42 15.93
CA THR A 226 2.74 -2.80 16.42
C THR A 226 1.89 -3.74 15.56
N LEU A 227 2.04 -5.05 15.76
CA LEU A 227 1.13 -6.04 15.17
C LEU A 227 -0.32 -5.83 15.64
N GLU A 228 -0.52 -5.40 16.88
CA GLU A 228 -1.84 -5.08 17.39
C GLU A 228 -2.48 -3.89 16.64
N THR A 229 -1.73 -2.81 16.43
CA THR A 229 -2.24 -1.67 15.64
C THR A 229 -2.51 -2.05 14.19
N PHE A 230 -1.72 -2.96 13.60
CA PHE A 230 -2.01 -3.54 12.29
C PHE A 230 -3.36 -4.27 12.31
N GLU A 231 -3.59 -5.13 13.32
CA GLU A 231 -4.84 -5.87 13.44
C GLU A 231 -6.03 -4.93 13.63
N GLN A 232 -5.91 -3.93 14.49
CA GLN A 232 -6.92 -2.89 14.71
C GLN A 232 -7.27 -2.19 13.39
N ILE A 233 -6.28 -1.72 12.62
CA ILE A 233 -6.49 -1.09 11.30
C ILE A 233 -7.16 -2.06 10.33
N SER A 234 -6.67 -3.30 10.25
CA SER A 234 -7.19 -4.31 9.30
C SER A 234 -8.64 -4.71 9.57
N LYS A 235 -9.14 -4.49 10.79
CA LYS A 235 -10.51 -4.82 11.21
C LYS A 235 -11.38 -3.57 11.42
N HIS A 236 -10.82 -2.36 11.36
CA HIS A 236 -11.55 -1.13 11.66
C HIS A 236 -12.65 -0.85 10.63
N ASP A 237 -13.86 -0.50 11.09
CA ASP A 237 -15.04 -0.31 10.23
C ASP A 237 -14.91 0.90 9.29
N LEU A 238 -14.29 1.98 9.77
CA LEU A 238 -14.03 3.18 8.94
C LEU A 238 -13.01 2.95 7.81
N ILE A 239 -12.19 1.89 7.89
CA ILE A 239 -11.18 1.61 6.88
C ILE A 239 -11.83 0.76 5.79
N ALA A 240 -11.90 1.29 4.57
CA ALA A 240 -12.61 0.64 3.46
C ALA A 240 -11.75 -0.40 2.73
N ILE A 241 -10.45 -0.15 2.62
CA ILE A 241 -9.51 -0.99 1.87
C ILE A 241 -8.11 -0.94 2.49
N MET A 242 -7.38 -2.04 2.39
CA MET A 242 -6.00 -2.17 2.82
C MET A 242 -5.03 -2.05 1.64
N VAL A 243 -3.91 -1.34 1.82
CA VAL A 243 -2.81 -1.28 0.87
C VAL A 243 -1.52 -1.67 1.57
N ILE A 244 -0.99 -2.84 1.22
CA ILE A 244 0.08 -3.50 1.96
C ILE A 244 1.34 -3.48 1.13
N THR A 245 2.37 -2.77 1.62
CA THR A 245 3.72 -2.85 1.07
C THR A 245 4.63 -3.45 2.14
N GLY A 246 4.95 -4.74 2.02
CA GLY A 246 5.74 -5.43 3.03
C GLY A 246 6.00 -6.89 2.71
N GLY A 247 6.64 -7.60 3.64
CA GLY A 247 7.03 -8.98 3.45
C GLY A 247 5.85 -9.98 3.42
N PRO A 248 6.11 -11.27 3.10
CA PRO A 248 5.11 -12.32 3.00
C PRO A 248 4.17 -12.44 4.21
N ALA A 249 4.70 -12.22 5.42
CA ALA A 249 3.92 -12.36 6.65
C ALA A 249 2.78 -11.33 6.75
N VAL A 250 3.05 -10.05 6.50
CA VAL A 250 2.03 -8.99 6.57
C VAL A 250 1.06 -9.08 5.39
N VAL A 251 1.55 -9.47 4.21
CA VAL A 251 0.69 -9.75 3.05
C VAL A 251 -0.29 -10.89 3.38
N LYS A 252 0.20 -12.00 3.93
CA LYS A 252 -0.65 -13.12 4.34
C LYS A 252 -1.69 -12.69 5.37
N ALA A 253 -1.27 -11.93 6.38
CA ALA A 253 -2.18 -11.43 7.42
C ALA A 253 -3.30 -10.55 6.84
N ALA A 254 -2.96 -9.66 5.90
CA ALA A 254 -3.94 -8.81 5.23
C ALA A 254 -4.92 -9.61 4.34
N MET A 255 -4.42 -10.61 3.60
CA MET A 255 -5.27 -11.47 2.77
C MET A 255 -6.26 -12.29 3.60
N THR A 256 -5.96 -12.55 4.88
CA THR A 256 -6.86 -13.23 5.83
C THR A 256 -7.71 -12.28 6.68
N SER A 257 -7.60 -10.96 6.52
CA SER A 257 -8.29 -9.97 7.36
C SER A 257 -9.79 -9.85 7.08
N GLY A 258 -10.28 -10.38 5.95
CA GLY A 258 -11.67 -10.23 5.49
C GLY A 258 -11.97 -8.86 4.85
N LYS A 259 -11.00 -7.93 4.84
CA LYS A 259 -11.08 -6.65 4.15
C LYS A 259 -10.42 -6.74 2.77
N ARG A 260 -10.93 -6.00 1.78
CA ARG A 260 -10.28 -5.91 0.47
C ARG A 260 -8.85 -5.39 0.66
N ALA A 261 -7.87 -6.03 0.02
CA ALA A 261 -6.47 -5.67 0.14
C ALA A 261 -5.79 -5.61 -1.24
N ILE A 262 -4.94 -4.61 -1.43
CA ILE A 262 -3.95 -4.54 -2.49
C ILE A 262 -2.60 -4.85 -1.84
N CYS A 263 -1.94 -5.92 -2.30
CA CYS A 263 -0.73 -6.41 -1.65
C CYS A 263 0.45 -6.40 -2.63
N ALA A 264 1.46 -5.58 -2.33
CA ALA A 264 2.77 -5.64 -2.97
C ALA A 264 3.63 -6.69 -2.25
N GLY A 265 3.76 -7.87 -2.87
CA GLY A 265 4.58 -8.97 -2.37
C GLY A 265 6.07 -8.83 -2.72
N PRO A 266 6.92 -9.73 -2.20
CA PRO A 266 8.33 -9.74 -2.54
C PRO A 266 8.55 -10.17 -4.00
N GLY A 267 9.65 -9.72 -4.58
CA GLY A 267 10.15 -10.17 -5.87
C GLY A 267 11.48 -10.91 -5.73
N ASN A 268 11.74 -11.84 -6.66
CA ASN A 268 13.07 -12.38 -6.90
C ASN A 268 13.46 -12.16 -8.38
N PRO A 269 13.70 -10.90 -8.82
CA PRO A 269 13.87 -10.59 -10.23
C PRO A 269 15.09 -11.27 -10.83
N VAL A 270 14.87 -11.87 -11.99
CA VAL A 270 15.89 -12.56 -12.78
C VAL A 270 16.12 -11.78 -14.06
N VAL A 271 17.38 -11.51 -14.37
CA VAL A 271 17.81 -10.97 -15.67
C VAL A 271 18.29 -12.11 -16.55
N VAL A 272 17.84 -12.13 -17.80
CA VAL A 272 18.34 -13.04 -18.83
C VAL A 272 19.07 -12.20 -19.87
N VAL A 273 20.31 -12.59 -20.18
CA VAL A 273 21.16 -11.98 -21.20
C VAL A 273 21.42 -13.02 -22.28
N ASP A 274 20.89 -12.78 -23.48
CA ASP A 274 21.09 -13.66 -24.64
C ASP A 274 22.16 -13.09 -25.58
N GLU A 275 22.48 -13.86 -26.62
CA GLU A 275 23.49 -13.53 -27.63
C GLU A 275 23.13 -12.31 -28.51
N THR A 276 21.90 -11.78 -28.40
CA THR A 276 21.44 -10.61 -29.16
C THR A 276 21.54 -9.31 -28.37
N ALA A 277 21.84 -9.39 -27.07
CA ALA A 277 21.95 -8.24 -26.20
C ALA A 277 23.16 -7.37 -26.51
N ASP A 278 23.02 -6.06 -26.29
CA ASP A 278 24.19 -5.19 -26.07
C ASP A 278 24.79 -5.55 -24.70
N LEU A 279 25.83 -6.40 -24.71
CA LEU A 279 26.43 -6.98 -23.51
C LEU A 279 26.98 -5.89 -22.57
N ALA A 280 27.58 -4.84 -23.13
CA ALA A 280 28.13 -3.74 -22.33
C ALA A 280 27.03 -2.91 -21.67
N ALA A 281 25.94 -2.62 -22.39
CA ALA A 281 24.78 -1.96 -21.81
C ALA A 281 24.10 -2.83 -20.75
N ALA A 282 23.92 -4.13 -21.04
CA ALA A 282 23.34 -5.09 -20.11
C ALA A 282 24.15 -5.18 -18.80
N ALA A 283 25.48 -5.29 -18.88
CA ALA A 283 26.34 -5.34 -17.71
C ALA A 283 26.22 -4.08 -16.85
N ARG A 284 26.25 -2.88 -17.49
CA ARG A 284 26.04 -1.60 -16.78
C ARG A 284 24.69 -1.54 -16.10
N SER A 285 23.62 -1.87 -16.81
CA SER A 285 22.26 -1.84 -16.25
C SER A 285 22.09 -2.82 -15.09
N VAL A 286 22.63 -4.03 -15.19
CA VAL A 286 22.61 -5.02 -14.10
C VAL A 286 23.36 -4.50 -12.87
N ILE A 287 24.55 -3.92 -13.05
CA ILE A 287 25.33 -3.38 -11.93
C ILE A 287 24.61 -2.20 -11.28
N GLU A 288 24.12 -1.25 -12.08
CA GLU A 288 23.39 -0.07 -11.61
C GLU A 288 22.11 -0.48 -10.87
N GLY A 289 21.28 -1.34 -11.46
CA GLY A 289 20.04 -1.83 -10.84
C GLY A 289 20.28 -2.64 -9.57
N ALA A 290 21.22 -3.60 -9.62
CA ALA A 290 21.47 -4.50 -8.49
C ALA A 290 22.08 -3.75 -7.31
N SER A 291 22.97 -2.78 -7.57
CA SER A 291 23.59 -1.96 -6.53
C SER A 291 22.71 -0.81 -6.04
N PHE A 292 21.60 -0.52 -6.73
CA PHE A 292 20.71 0.55 -6.34
C PHE A 292 20.11 0.29 -4.95
N ASP A 293 20.29 1.28 -4.09
CA ASP A 293 20.00 1.25 -2.66
C ASP A 293 20.46 -0.04 -1.95
N ASN A 294 21.64 -0.56 -2.31
CA ASN A 294 22.20 -1.81 -1.79
C ASN A 294 21.26 -3.03 -1.96
N ASN A 295 20.63 -3.14 -3.14
CA ASN A 295 19.70 -4.21 -3.52
C ASN A 295 18.42 -4.31 -2.65
N LEU A 296 18.04 -3.22 -1.95
CA LEU A 296 16.85 -3.21 -1.09
C LEU A 296 15.52 -3.30 -1.87
N LEU A 297 15.51 -2.87 -3.13
CA LEU A 297 14.28 -2.85 -3.93
C LEU A 297 13.78 -4.26 -4.26
N CYS A 298 12.46 -4.44 -4.21
CA CYS A 298 11.81 -5.66 -4.67
C CYS A 298 12.08 -5.94 -6.16
N ILE A 299 12.27 -4.89 -6.95
CA ILE A 299 12.61 -4.92 -8.38
C ILE A 299 14.12 -5.05 -8.67
N GLY A 300 14.99 -4.92 -7.66
CA GLY A 300 16.43 -5.07 -7.85
C GLY A 300 16.78 -6.49 -8.29
N GLU A 301 17.69 -6.59 -9.24
CA GLU A 301 18.18 -7.83 -9.83
C GLU A 301 18.79 -8.74 -8.75
N LYS A 302 18.42 -10.02 -8.76
CA LYS A 302 18.86 -11.02 -7.76
C LYS A 302 19.49 -12.27 -8.37
N ALA A 303 19.31 -12.48 -9.66
CA ALA A 303 20.02 -13.50 -10.43
C ALA A 303 20.19 -13.04 -11.88
N VAL A 304 21.30 -13.41 -12.50
CA VAL A 304 21.59 -13.14 -13.92
C VAL A 304 21.90 -14.47 -14.59
N PHE A 305 21.15 -14.81 -15.62
CA PHE A 305 21.41 -15.95 -16.49
C PHE A 305 21.89 -15.45 -17.83
N VAL A 306 23.07 -15.92 -18.24
CA VAL A 306 23.70 -15.50 -19.50
C VAL A 306 23.83 -16.73 -20.39
N VAL A 307 23.47 -16.60 -21.66
CA VAL A 307 23.64 -17.67 -22.64
C VAL A 307 25.11 -18.01 -22.80
N GLU A 308 25.45 -19.31 -22.81
CA GLU A 308 26.82 -19.81 -22.79
C GLU A 308 27.71 -19.20 -23.88
N ALA A 309 27.15 -18.96 -25.08
CA ALA A 309 27.85 -18.36 -26.21
C ALA A 309 28.45 -16.96 -25.93
N VAL A 310 27.84 -16.19 -25.03
CA VAL A 310 28.26 -14.81 -24.69
C VAL A 310 28.70 -14.65 -23.23
N PHE A 311 28.70 -15.73 -22.43
CA PHE A 311 29.05 -15.68 -21.01
C PHE A 311 30.44 -15.11 -20.76
N ALA A 312 31.45 -15.57 -21.51
CA ALA A 312 32.83 -15.13 -21.30
C ALA A 312 33.01 -13.64 -21.57
N GLU A 313 32.38 -13.11 -22.62
CA GLU A 313 32.42 -11.69 -22.98
C GLU A 313 31.63 -10.82 -21.99
N PHE A 314 30.48 -11.30 -21.52
CA PHE A 314 29.69 -10.57 -20.52
C PHE A 314 30.43 -10.42 -19.18
N MET A 315 31.35 -11.32 -18.85
CA MET A 315 32.10 -11.32 -17.59
C MET A 315 33.35 -10.43 -17.59
N THR A 316 33.75 -9.85 -18.74
CA THR A 316 34.92 -8.96 -18.86
C THR A 316 34.57 -7.49 -18.73
#